data_AF-A0A537GUQ9-F1
#
_entry.id   AF-A0A537GUQ9-F1
#
_cell.length_a   1.000
_cell.length_b   1.000
_cell.length_c   1.000
_cell.angle_alpha   90.00
_cell.angle_beta   90.00
_cell.angle_gamma   90.00
#
_symmetry.space_group_name_H-M   'P 1'
#
loop_
_entity.id
_entity.type
_entity.pdbx_description
1 polymer ?
#
loop_
_entity_poly.entity_id
_entity_poly.type
_entity_poly.pdbx_seq_one_letter_code
_entity_poly.pdbx_strand_id
1 'polypeptide(L)' 'QFSLMGSFMGGRGELLKVLAFFEDGRLKPVVDSVFPLKEAATAQTKMEKSEHFGKIVLKVS' A
#
# COMPACT_ATOMS: atom_id res chain seq x y z
N GLN A 1 -32.97 -7.03 -6.83
CA GLN A 1 -32.07 -8.15 -6.51
C GLN A 1 -30.73 -7.55 -6.12
N PHE A 2 -30.15 -7.94 -4.98
CA PHE A 2 -28.84 -7.43 -4.51
C PHE A 2 -27.81 -8.54 -4.60
N SER A 3 -26.57 -8.21 -4.96
CA SER A 3 -25.44 -9.13 -5.00
C SER A 3 -24.34 -8.65 -4.06
N LEU A 4 -23.75 -9.56 -3.29
CA LEU A 4 -22.56 -9.32 -2.49
C LEU A 4 -21.39 -10.11 -3.09
N MET A 5 -20.36 -9.42 -3.56
CA MET A 5 -19.15 -10.02 -4.11
C MET A 5 -17.98 -9.77 -3.17
N GLY A 6 -17.33 -10.84 -2.71
CA GLY A 6 -16.04 -10.74 -2.03
C GLY A 6 -14.92 -10.47 -3.02
N SER A 7 -13.84 -9.84 -2.57
CA SER A 7 -12.61 -9.65 -3.34
C SER A 7 -11.42 -9.95 -2.44
N PHE A 8 -10.43 -10.66 -2.97
CA PHE A 8 -9.19 -10.95 -2.28
C PHE A 8 -8.03 -10.88 -3.27
N MET A 9 -7.22 -9.84 -3.11
CA MET A 9 -6.08 -9.53 -3.98
C MET A 9 -6.46 -9.43 -5.47
N GLY A 10 -5.45 -9.20 -6.32
CA GLY A 10 -5.55 -9.26 -7.78
C GLY A 10 -4.47 -10.17 -8.34
N GLY A 11 -4.68 -10.68 -9.55
CA GLY A 11 -3.70 -11.50 -10.25
C GLY A 11 -2.50 -10.68 -10.72
N ARG A 12 -1.38 -11.37 -11.02
CA ARG A 12 -0.17 -10.74 -11.58
C ARG A 12 -0.44 -9.91 -12.83
N GLY A 13 -1.33 -10.36 -13.72
CA GLY A 13 -1.69 -9.62 -14.93
C GLY A 13 -2.42 -8.31 -14.64
N GLU A 14 -3.24 -8.26 -13.60
CA GLU A 14 -3.92 -7.03 -13.16
C GLU A 14 -2.94 -6.05 -12.53
N LEU A 15 -2.01 -6.56 -11.72
CA LEU A 15 -0.92 -5.74 -11.17
C LEU A 15 -0.15 -5.03 -12.29
N LEU A 16 0.27 -5.76 -13.34
CA LEU A 16 1.00 -5.18 -14.47
C LEU A 16 0.18 -4.11 -15.20
N LYS A 17 -1.13 -4.32 -15.39
CA LYS A 17 -2.02 -3.31 -15.97
C LYS A 17 -2.12 -2.07 -15.10
N VAL A 18 -2.18 -2.23 -13.78
CA VAL A 18 -2.29 -1.11 -12.83
C VAL A 18 -1.00 -0.31 -12.74
N LEU A 19 0.16 -0.96 -12.86
CA LEU A 19 1.46 -0.28 -12.82
C LEU A 19 1.62 0.77 -13.92
N ALA A 20 1.08 0.54 -15.12
CA ALA A 20 1.10 1.53 -16.21
C ALA A 20 0.48 2.88 -15.79
N PHE A 21 -0.54 2.89 -14.92
CA PHE A 21 -1.13 4.14 -14.45
C PHE A 21 -0.22 4.91 -13.48
N PHE A 22 0.68 4.23 -12.77
CA PHE A 22 1.70 4.89 -11.96
C PHE A 22 2.79 5.50 -12.84
N GLU A 23 3.23 4.78 -13.88
CA GLU A 23 4.19 5.27 -14.88
C GLU A 23 3.67 6.51 -15.62
N ASP A 24 2.39 6.49 -16.01
CA ASP A 24 1.71 7.62 -16.65
C ASP A 24 1.39 8.79 -15.69
N GLY A 25 1.74 8.67 -14.40
CA GLY A 25 1.47 9.68 -13.36
C GLY A 25 -0.01 9.87 -13.00
N ARG A 26 -0.89 9.01 -13.53
CA ARG A 26 -2.34 9.01 -13.29
C ARG A 26 -2.70 8.51 -11.89
N LEU A 27 -1.87 7.63 -11.33
CA LEU A 27 -1.93 7.20 -9.95
C LEU A 27 -0.69 7.67 -9.19
N LYS A 28 -0.90 8.22 -8.00
CA LYS A 28 0.17 8.61 -7.08
C LYS A 28 -0.07 7.92 -5.73
N PRO A 29 0.93 7.24 -5.16
CA PRO A 29 0.79 6.65 -3.84
C PRO A 29 0.73 7.75 -2.78
N VAL A 30 -0.22 7.63 -1.85
CA VAL A 30 -0.21 8.45 -0.63
C VAL A 30 0.71 7.75 0.37
N VAL A 31 1.90 8.31 0.58
CA VAL A 31 2.86 7.83 1.58
C VAL A 31 2.69 8.67 2.84
N ASP A 32 2.46 8.00 3.96
CA ASP A 32 2.31 8.63 5.27
C ASP A 32 3.67 8.84 5.94
N SER A 33 4.47 7.78 5.98
CA SER A 33 5.74 7.77 6.70
C SER A 33 6.71 6.76 6.10
N VAL A 34 8.01 7.06 6.24
CA VAL A 34 9.10 6.19 5.81
C VAL A 34 10.00 5.91 7.01
N PHE A 35 10.19 4.63 7.34
CA PHE A 35 11.07 4.19 8.43
C PHE A 35 12.25 3.41 7.88
N PRO A 36 13.46 3.51 8.46
CA PRO A 36 14.52 2.54 8.22
C PRO A 36 14.03 1.11 8.56
N LEU A 37 14.51 0.10 7.83
CA LEU A 37 14.12 -1.30 8.09
C LEU A 37 14.34 -1.73 9.56
N LYS A 38 15.40 -1.23 10.21
CA LYS A 38 15.70 -1.48 11.63
C LYS A 38 14.60 -0.99 12.60
N GLU A 39 13.72 -0.10 12.16
CA GLU A 39 12.61 0.47 12.94
C GLU A 39 11.26 -0.15 12.56
N ALA A 40 11.25 -1.31 11.91
CA ALA A 40 10.03 -2.01 11.50
C ALA A 40 9.03 -2.22 12.65
N ALA A 41 9.50 -2.52 13.86
CA ALA A 41 8.64 -2.69 15.03
C ALA A 41 7.85 -1.41 15.39
N THR A 42 8.50 -0.25 15.29
CA THR A 42 7.86 1.06 15.50
C THR A 42 6.86 1.38 14.40
N ALA A 43 7.24 1.14 13.14
CA ALA A 43 6.36 1.29 11.98
C ALA A 43 5.09 0.41 12.12
N GLN A 44 5.25 -0.84 12.56
CA GLN A 44 4.13 -1.75 12.80
C GLN A 44 3.25 -1.29 13.97
N THR A 45 3.83 -0.79 15.06
CA THR A 45 3.05 -0.23 16.17
C THR A 45 2.15 0.92 15.71
N LYS A 46 2.67 1.82 14.85
CA LYS A 46 1.88 2.89 14.23
C LYS A 46 0.75 2.34 13.35
N MET A 47 1.03 1.27 12.60
CA MET A 47 0.04 0.59 11.77
C MET A 47 -1.11 0.02 12.62
N GLU A 48 -0.78 -0.72 13.67
CA GLU A 48 -1.75 -1.38 14.57
C GLU A 48 -2.64 -0.37 15.30
N LYS A 49 -2.09 0.79 15.66
CA LYS A 49 -2.86 1.90 16.25
C LYS A 49 -3.71 2.68 15.25
N SER A 50 -3.66 2.34 13.95
CA SER A 50 -4.35 3.09 12.89
C SER A 50 -4.00 4.58 12.83
N GLU A 51 -2.78 4.94 13.23
CA GLU A 51 -2.28 6.33 13.26
C GLU A 51 -1.73 6.81 11.90
N HIS A 52 -1.93 6.03 10.83
CA HIS A 52 -1.46 6.31 9.48
C HIS A 52 -2.64 6.58 8.55
N PHE A 53 -2.53 7.62 7.72
CA PHE A 53 -3.54 7.90 6.68
C PHE A 53 -3.23 7.15 5.37
N GLY A 54 -1.94 7.03 5.05
CA GLY A 54 -1.44 6.43 3.82
C GLY A 54 -0.47 5.28 4.08
N LYS A 55 0.31 4.91 3.07
CA LYS A 55 1.26 3.79 3.15
C LYS A 55 2.41 4.13 4.10
N ILE A 56 2.72 3.20 5.01
CA ILE A 56 3.98 3.18 5.76
C ILE A 56 5.00 2.39 4.93
N VAL A 57 6.15 2.99 4.63
CA VAL A 57 7.20 2.38 3.80
C VAL A 57 8.43 2.07 4.64
N LEU A 58 8.98 0.87 4.50
CA LEU A 58 10.27 0.51 5.08
C LEU A 58 11.37 0.70 4.05
N LYS A 59 12.35 1.55 4.36
CA LYS A 59 13.53 1.78 3.54
C LYS A 59 14.60 0.73 3.88
N VAL A 60 14.96 -0.06 2.88
CA VAL A 60 16.07 -1.00 2.92
C VAL A 60 17.28 -0.31 2.29
N SER A 61 18.36 -0.17 3.06
CA SER A 61 19.62 0.45 2.64
C SER A 61 20.79 -0.25 3.32
#